data_AF-A0A419GYS7-F1
#
_entry.id   AF-A0A419GYS7-F1
#
_cell.length_a   1.000
_cell.length_b   1.000
_cell.length_c   1.000
_cell.angle_alpha   90.00
_cell.angle_beta   90.00
_cell.angle_gamma   90.00
#
_symmetry.space_group_name_H-M   'P 1'
#
loop_
_entity.id
_entity.type
_entity.pdbx_description
1 polymer ?
#
loop_
_entity_poly.entity_id
_entity_poly.type
_entity_poly.pdbx_seq_one_letter_code
_entity_poly.pdbx_strand_id
1 'polypeptide(L)'
;QKPNPVIAGNSRLITYKYFFNRKVAFLKEADAVALFPGGFGTLDEAMETLTLLQTGKHIPIPLVLIDEPGDGTYWKRFITFLKEELMRENYISDTDFNLFECVDSVDAAVERITLFYRRFHSLRYISRKLVIRMESPVDASFVKELNERFTDILEPGGRIYLSEALSEEIDEIDTVHLSRLVMDFNLRDFGRLRSLIDEINRF
;
A
#
# COMPACT_ATOMS: atom_id res chain seq x y z
N GLN A 1 19.13 -19.72 -7.56
CA GLN A 1 18.66 -20.28 -6.27
C GLN A 1 17.92 -21.59 -6.56
N LYS A 2 18.11 -22.64 -5.74
CA LYS A 2 17.30 -23.87 -5.80
C LYS A 2 16.07 -23.72 -4.88
N PRO A 3 14.92 -24.35 -5.18
CA PRO A 3 13.77 -24.33 -4.29
C PRO A 3 14.12 -24.92 -2.92
N ASN A 4 13.56 -24.35 -1.85
CA ASN A 4 13.72 -24.90 -0.51
C ASN A 4 12.93 -26.23 -0.37
N PRO A 5 13.19 -27.05 0.67
CA PRO A 5 12.52 -28.34 0.84
C PRO A 5 11.00 -28.26 1.04
N VAL A 6 10.48 -27.13 1.53
CA VAL A 6 9.04 -26.95 1.80
C VAL A 6 8.25 -26.81 0.50
N ILE A 7 8.82 -26.15 -0.52
CA ILE A 7 8.14 -25.91 -1.80
C ILE A 7 8.57 -26.89 -2.91
N ALA A 8 9.64 -27.67 -2.69
CA ALA A 8 10.12 -28.64 -3.65
C ALA A 8 9.04 -29.70 -3.96
N GLY A 9 8.67 -29.84 -5.23
CA GLY A 9 7.63 -30.78 -5.68
C GLY A 9 6.19 -30.29 -5.48
N ASN A 10 5.98 -29.08 -4.98
CA ASN A 10 4.65 -28.48 -4.85
C ASN A 10 4.11 -28.04 -6.22
N SER A 11 2.81 -28.27 -6.51
CA SER A 11 2.18 -27.86 -7.76
C SER A 11 2.13 -26.35 -7.97
N ARG A 12 2.29 -25.56 -6.89
CA ARG A 12 2.38 -24.10 -6.92
C ARG A 12 3.81 -23.59 -7.14
N LEU A 13 4.79 -24.47 -7.37
CA LEU A 13 6.15 -24.06 -7.70
C LEU A 13 6.20 -23.53 -9.15
N ILE A 14 6.37 -22.22 -9.29
CA ILE A 14 6.50 -21.56 -10.58
C ILE A 14 7.98 -21.27 -10.85
N THR A 15 8.48 -21.69 -12.01
CA THR A 15 9.84 -21.40 -12.47
C THR A 15 9.81 -20.36 -13.58
N TYR A 16 10.47 -19.22 -13.36
CA TYR A 16 10.60 -18.17 -14.37
C TYR A 16 11.95 -18.28 -15.07
N LYS A 17 11.92 -18.25 -16.40
CA LYS A 17 13.14 -18.20 -17.23
C LYS A 17 13.85 -16.85 -17.13
N TYR A 18 13.09 -15.77 -17.00
CA TYR A 18 13.62 -14.40 -16.95
C TYR A 18 13.35 -13.77 -15.59
N PHE A 19 14.35 -13.06 -15.07
CA PHE A 19 14.30 -12.45 -13.75
C PHE A 19 13.19 -11.38 -13.64
N PHE A 20 13.01 -10.54 -14.66
CA PHE A 20 11.98 -9.50 -14.64
C PHE A 20 10.55 -10.05 -14.55
N ASN A 21 10.26 -11.19 -15.18
CA ASN A 21 8.93 -11.83 -15.08
C ASN A 21 8.63 -12.24 -13.63
N ARG A 22 9.64 -12.71 -12.90
CA ARG A 22 9.50 -13.09 -11.49
C ARG A 22 9.20 -11.85 -10.63
N LYS A 23 9.86 -10.73 -10.88
CA LYS A 23 9.64 -9.46 -10.16
C LYS A 23 8.23 -8.93 -10.35
N VAL A 24 7.77 -8.86 -11.60
CA VAL A 24 6.42 -8.43 -11.93
C VAL A 24 5.38 -9.33 -11.26
N ALA A 25 5.57 -10.65 -11.33
CA ALA A 25 4.64 -11.59 -10.72
C ALA A 25 4.60 -11.49 -9.20
N PHE A 26 5.73 -11.24 -8.54
CA PHE A 26 5.75 -11.14 -7.08
C PHE A 26 4.87 -10.02 -6.57
N LEU A 27 5.04 -8.80 -7.09
CA LEU A 27 4.27 -7.68 -6.57
C LEU A 27 2.81 -7.75 -7.02
N LYS A 28 2.56 -8.14 -8.27
CA LYS A 28 1.20 -8.24 -8.82
C LYS A 28 0.32 -9.21 -8.04
N GLU A 29 0.88 -10.33 -7.58
CA GLU A 29 0.15 -11.39 -6.89
C GLU A 29 0.26 -11.26 -5.36
N ALA A 30 0.75 -10.13 -4.84
CA ALA A 30 0.91 -9.88 -3.41
C ALA A 30 -0.09 -8.85 -2.89
N ASP A 31 -0.81 -9.22 -1.83
CA ASP A 31 -1.63 -8.29 -1.04
C ASP A 31 -0.79 -7.56 0.02
N ALA A 32 0.41 -8.04 0.34
CA ALA A 32 1.35 -7.37 1.24
C ALA A 32 2.77 -7.83 0.96
N VAL A 33 3.75 -6.97 1.27
CA VAL A 33 5.18 -7.27 1.16
C VAL A 33 5.82 -7.14 2.53
N ALA A 34 6.47 -8.22 2.99
CA ALA A 34 7.24 -8.25 4.23
C ALA A 34 8.72 -8.44 3.91
N LEU A 35 9.57 -7.50 4.33
CA LEU A 35 10.99 -7.50 4.03
C LEU A 35 11.82 -7.66 5.31
N PHE A 36 12.64 -8.70 5.34
CA PHE A 36 13.63 -8.95 6.39
C PHE A 36 15.00 -8.38 6.00
N PRO A 37 15.95 -8.20 6.93
CA PRO A 37 17.30 -7.76 6.59
C PRO A 37 17.95 -8.65 5.54
N GLY A 38 18.57 -8.04 4.52
CA GLY A 38 19.11 -8.77 3.39
C GLY A 38 20.17 -8.03 2.59
N GLY A 39 20.57 -8.63 1.48
CA GLY A 39 21.53 -8.04 0.54
C GLY A 39 20.86 -7.30 -0.61
N PHE A 40 21.55 -7.21 -1.74
CA PHE A 40 21.05 -6.52 -2.93
C PHE A 40 19.72 -7.03 -3.47
N GLY A 41 19.43 -8.34 -3.37
CA GLY A 41 18.15 -8.87 -3.83
C GLY A 41 16.95 -8.31 -3.04
N THR A 42 17.08 -8.26 -1.72
CA THR A 42 16.06 -7.68 -0.83
C THR A 42 15.91 -6.19 -1.08
N LEU A 43 17.02 -5.45 -1.19
CA LEU A 43 16.98 -4.01 -1.45
C LEU A 43 16.40 -3.70 -2.83
N ASP A 44 16.69 -4.52 -3.85
CA ASP A 44 16.10 -4.40 -5.18
C ASP A 44 14.57 -4.54 -5.13
N GLU A 45 14.05 -5.56 -4.43
CA GLU A 45 12.60 -5.74 -4.21
C GLU A 45 11.99 -4.58 -3.38
N ALA A 46 12.71 -4.08 -2.36
CA ALA A 46 12.29 -2.95 -1.54
C ALA A 46 12.12 -1.67 -2.37
N MET A 47 13.15 -1.31 -3.14
CA MET A 47 13.17 -0.09 -3.94
C MET A 47 12.18 -0.15 -5.09
N GLU A 48 12.00 -1.33 -5.72
CA GLU A 48 10.98 -1.54 -6.76
C GLU A 48 9.58 -1.34 -6.19
N THR A 49 9.28 -1.95 -5.03
CA THR A 49 7.97 -1.81 -4.38
C THR A 49 7.69 -0.35 -3.99
N LEU A 50 8.64 0.32 -3.33
CA LEU A 50 8.51 1.72 -2.95
C LEU A 50 8.26 2.63 -4.16
N THR A 51 9.01 2.43 -5.24
CA THR A 51 8.87 3.21 -6.48
C THR A 51 7.48 3.03 -7.08
N LEU A 52 6.96 1.80 -7.12
CA LEU A 52 5.66 1.50 -7.71
C LEU A 52 4.50 2.05 -6.86
N LEU A 53 4.63 2.03 -5.53
CA LEU A 53 3.68 2.66 -4.61
C LEU A 53 3.73 4.19 -4.71
N GLN A 54 4.93 4.78 -4.67
CA GLN A 54 5.15 6.22 -4.77
C GLN A 54 4.58 6.81 -6.07
N THR A 55 4.72 6.10 -7.18
CA THR A 55 4.29 6.57 -8.51
C THR A 55 2.84 6.17 -8.85
N GLY A 56 2.14 5.48 -7.94
CA GLY A 56 0.79 4.99 -8.17
C GLY A 56 0.66 3.95 -9.28
N LYS A 57 1.76 3.27 -9.62
CA LYS A 57 1.79 2.20 -10.64
C LYS A 57 1.38 0.85 -10.06
N HIS A 58 1.35 0.75 -8.73
CA HIS A 58 0.69 -0.33 -8.01
C HIS A 58 -0.40 0.26 -7.11
N ILE A 59 -1.45 -0.52 -6.84
CA ILE A 59 -2.43 -0.15 -5.83
C ILE A 59 -1.77 -0.14 -4.44
N PRO A 60 -2.25 0.65 -3.47
CA PRO A 60 -1.71 0.64 -2.12
C PRO A 60 -1.81 -0.76 -1.50
N ILE A 61 -0.69 -1.26 -0.98
CA ILE A 61 -0.58 -2.49 -0.20
C ILE A 61 0.33 -2.23 1.02
N PRO A 62 0.25 -3.01 2.10
CA PRO A 62 1.20 -2.94 3.20
C PRO A 62 2.61 -3.33 2.74
N LEU A 63 3.57 -2.43 2.94
CA LEU A 63 5.00 -2.72 2.87
C LEU A 63 5.57 -2.66 4.29
N VAL A 64 5.94 -3.81 4.83
CA VAL A 64 6.41 -3.95 6.21
C VAL A 64 7.88 -4.34 6.23
N LEU A 65 8.71 -3.46 6.79
CA LEU A 65 10.12 -3.68 7.06
C LEU A 65 10.27 -4.30 8.44
N ILE A 66 10.63 -5.59 8.50
CA ILE A 66 10.74 -6.34 9.75
C ILE A 66 12.22 -6.39 10.13
N ASP A 67 12.59 -5.77 11.23
CA ASP A 67 13.95 -5.80 11.79
C ASP A 67 14.11 -6.94 12.81
N GLU A 68 15.32 -7.18 13.28
CA GLU A 68 15.57 -8.13 14.35
C GLU A 68 14.91 -7.67 15.67
N PRO A 69 14.27 -8.56 16.44
CA PRO A 69 13.61 -8.19 17.69
C PRO A 69 14.56 -7.55 18.70
N GLY A 70 14.11 -6.46 19.33
CA GLY A 70 14.87 -5.73 20.33
C GLY A 70 15.76 -4.64 19.72
N ASP A 71 17.01 -4.97 19.40
CA ASP A 71 18.03 -4.00 19.00
C ASP A 71 18.36 -4.01 17.50
N GLY A 72 17.48 -4.60 16.67
CA GLY A 72 17.56 -4.51 15.21
C GLY A 72 17.76 -3.07 14.75
N THR A 73 18.81 -2.84 13.95
CA THR A 73 19.17 -1.52 13.41
C THR A 73 19.24 -1.47 11.90
N TYR A 74 18.98 -2.60 11.21
CA TYR A 74 19.16 -2.67 9.76
C TYR A 74 18.24 -1.67 9.06
N TRP A 75 16.93 -1.76 9.30
CA TRP A 75 15.95 -0.89 8.66
C TRP A 75 15.97 0.52 9.24
N LYS A 76 16.28 0.66 10.54
CA LYS A 76 16.47 1.97 11.17
C LYS A 76 17.59 2.77 10.47
N ARG A 77 18.74 2.15 10.22
CA ARG A 77 19.86 2.77 9.49
C ARG A 77 19.50 3.08 8.03
N PHE A 78 18.77 2.18 7.37
CA PHE A 78 18.27 2.43 6.02
C PHE A 78 17.33 3.64 5.98
N ILE A 79 16.37 3.74 6.90
CA ILE A 79 15.46 4.87 7.02
C ILE A 79 16.21 6.16 7.33
N THR A 80 17.24 6.12 8.20
CA THR A 80 18.13 7.25 8.42
C THR A 80 18.77 7.71 7.12
N PHE A 81 19.32 6.80 6.32
CA PHE A 81 19.87 7.12 5.00
C PHE A 81 18.81 7.77 4.08
N LEU A 82 17.59 7.20 3.99
CA LEU A 82 16.51 7.81 3.19
C LEU A 82 16.21 9.25 3.63
N LYS A 83 16.21 9.52 4.93
CA LYS A 83 15.95 10.86 5.47
C LYS A 83 17.11 11.84 5.21
N GLU A 84 18.33 11.40 5.47
CA GLU A 84 19.52 12.25 5.43
C GLU A 84 20.01 12.55 4.02
N GLU A 85 19.80 11.62 3.09
CA GLU A 85 20.28 11.74 1.71
C GLU A 85 19.12 12.02 0.74
N LEU A 86 18.06 11.21 0.74
CA LEU A 86 17.01 11.36 -0.27
C LEU A 86 16.02 12.47 0.06
N MET A 87 15.51 12.50 1.28
CA MET A 87 14.51 13.50 1.69
C MET A 87 15.15 14.88 1.84
N ARG A 88 16.33 14.97 2.46
CA ARG A 88 17.07 16.24 2.63
C ARG A 88 17.34 16.94 1.30
N GLU A 89 17.69 16.18 0.27
CA GLU A 89 17.96 16.69 -1.08
C GLU A 89 16.71 16.76 -1.97
N ASN A 90 15.51 16.53 -1.40
CA ASN A 90 14.20 16.56 -2.08
C ASN A 90 14.05 15.55 -3.23
N TYR A 91 14.74 14.41 -3.16
CA TYR A 91 14.52 13.29 -4.10
C TYR A 91 13.25 12.50 -3.78
N ILE A 92 12.79 12.56 -2.52
CA ILE A 92 11.52 12.00 -2.04
C ILE A 92 10.84 13.01 -1.12
N SER A 93 9.53 12.88 -0.92
CA SER A 93 8.78 13.70 0.04
C SER A 93 8.84 13.11 1.45
N ASP A 94 8.47 13.90 2.46
CA ASP A 94 8.23 13.41 3.82
C ASP A 94 7.05 12.43 3.86
N THR A 95 6.06 12.61 2.99
CA THR A 95 4.88 11.76 2.89
C THR A 95 5.18 10.37 2.33
N ASP A 96 6.28 10.19 1.58
CA ASP A 96 6.72 8.89 1.08
C ASP A 96 7.06 7.90 2.20
N PHE A 97 7.39 8.39 3.40
CA PHE A 97 7.60 7.53 4.58
C PHE A 97 6.31 6.91 5.11
N ASN A 98 5.14 7.35 4.65
CA ASN A 98 3.87 6.70 4.97
C ASN A 98 3.64 5.42 4.14
N LEU A 99 4.41 5.21 3.07
CA LEU A 99 4.27 4.06 2.16
C LEU A 99 4.72 2.73 2.78
N PHE A 100 5.42 2.76 3.90
CA PHE A 100 5.93 1.56 4.56
C PHE A 100 5.92 1.73 6.09
N GLU A 101 5.95 0.60 6.79
CA GLU A 101 6.04 0.56 8.24
C GLU A 101 7.24 -0.28 8.68
N CYS A 102 7.92 0.12 9.75
CA CYS A 102 9.02 -0.63 10.33
C CYS A 102 8.57 -1.24 11.67
N VAL A 103 8.75 -2.55 11.82
CA VAL A 103 8.41 -3.30 13.04
C VAL A 103 9.57 -4.23 13.43
N ASP A 104 9.57 -4.72 14.66
CA ASP A 104 10.62 -5.58 15.22
C ASP A 104 10.12 -6.97 15.61
N SER A 105 8.88 -7.32 15.22
CA SER A 105 8.31 -8.64 15.47
C SER A 105 7.36 -9.07 14.36
N VAL A 106 7.24 -10.39 14.21
CA VAL A 106 6.29 -11.01 13.26
C VAL A 106 4.85 -10.69 13.64
N ASP A 107 4.53 -10.71 14.93
CA ASP A 107 3.17 -10.41 15.40
C ASP A 107 2.76 -8.97 15.07
N ALA A 108 3.66 -7.99 15.27
CA ALA A 108 3.42 -6.62 14.86
C ALA A 108 3.25 -6.50 13.33
N ALA A 109 4.03 -7.25 12.54
CA ALA A 109 3.88 -7.24 11.08
C ALA A 109 2.49 -7.76 10.65
N VAL A 110 2.02 -8.86 11.26
CA VAL A 110 0.68 -9.41 11.03
C VAL A 110 -0.39 -8.41 11.45
N GLU A 111 -0.23 -7.74 12.59
CA GLU A 111 -1.15 -6.70 13.04
C GLU A 111 -1.25 -5.55 12.02
N ARG A 112 -0.13 -5.07 11.47
CA ARG A 112 -0.15 -3.99 10.46
C ARG A 112 -0.85 -4.40 9.17
N ILE A 113 -0.57 -5.61 8.69
CA ILE A 113 -1.20 -6.12 7.47
C ILE A 113 -2.71 -6.31 7.69
N THR A 114 -3.11 -6.90 8.81
CA THR A 114 -4.53 -7.13 9.12
C THR A 114 -5.29 -5.83 9.36
N LEU A 115 -4.67 -4.85 10.03
CA LEU A 115 -5.25 -3.53 10.23
C LEU A 115 -5.48 -2.82 8.89
N PHE A 116 -4.53 -2.89 7.95
CA PHE A 116 -4.69 -2.26 6.64
C PHE A 116 -5.89 -2.78 5.84
N TYR A 117 -6.30 -4.03 6.06
CA TYR A 117 -7.47 -4.63 5.40
C TYR A 117 -8.70 -4.72 6.32
N ARG A 118 -8.68 -4.06 7.49
CA ARG A 118 -9.82 -4.10 8.44
C ARG A 118 -11.11 -3.56 7.81
N ARG A 119 -10.98 -2.54 6.97
CA ARG A 119 -12.10 -1.90 6.26
C ARG A 119 -11.79 -1.63 4.81
N PHE A 120 -10.56 -1.27 4.46
CA PHE A 120 -10.18 -1.13 3.05
C PHE A 120 -10.20 -2.50 2.36
N HIS A 121 -10.91 -2.59 1.23
CA HIS A 121 -10.92 -3.79 0.39
C HIS A 121 -10.08 -3.57 -0.87
N SER A 122 -10.42 -2.54 -1.65
CA SER A 122 -9.75 -2.28 -2.92
C SER A 122 -9.92 -0.85 -3.39
N LEU A 123 -9.19 -0.49 -4.44
CA LEU A 123 -9.19 0.83 -5.05
C LEU A 123 -9.23 0.72 -6.57
N ARG A 124 -9.98 1.62 -7.23
CA ARG A 124 -10.05 1.70 -8.71
C ARG A 124 -10.29 3.13 -9.17
N TYR A 125 -9.85 3.43 -10.40
CA TYR A 125 -10.18 4.69 -11.07
C TYR A 125 -11.33 4.52 -12.05
N ILE A 126 -12.36 5.37 -11.93
CA ILE A 126 -13.54 5.41 -12.81
C ILE A 126 -13.78 6.86 -13.23
N SER A 127 -13.72 7.15 -14.53
CA SER A 127 -14.00 8.49 -15.07
C SER A 127 -13.23 9.62 -14.35
N ARG A 128 -11.94 9.37 -14.03
CA ARG A 128 -11.02 10.23 -13.25
C ARG A 128 -11.32 10.38 -11.75
N LYS A 129 -12.35 9.72 -11.23
CA LYS A 129 -12.59 9.59 -9.79
C LYS A 129 -11.81 8.40 -9.25
N LEU A 130 -11.31 8.53 -8.03
CA LEU A 130 -10.80 7.41 -7.26
C LEU A 130 -11.93 6.83 -6.42
N VAL A 131 -12.19 5.54 -6.58
CA VAL A 131 -13.20 4.79 -5.85
C VAL A 131 -12.49 3.83 -4.91
N ILE A 132 -12.70 4.01 -3.62
CA ILE A 132 -12.25 3.11 -2.56
C ILE A 132 -13.44 2.27 -2.12
N ARG A 133 -13.30 0.94 -2.23
CA ARG A 133 -14.28 -0.03 -1.74
C ARG A 133 -13.93 -0.43 -0.32
N MET A 134 -14.94 -0.56 0.51
CA MET A 134 -14.80 -0.82 1.94
C MET A 134 -15.73 -1.94 2.41
N GLU A 135 -15.21 -2.80 3.28
CA GLU A 135 -15.93 -3.92 3.91
C GLU A 135 -17.06 -3.47 4.83
N SER A 136 -16.92 -2.29 5.42
CA SER A 136 -17.94 -1.70 6.29
C SER A 136 -18.08 -0.21 6.03
N PRO A 137 -19.29 0.35 6.21
CA PRO A 137 -19.54 1.76 5.99
C PRO A 137 -18.84 2.63 7.03
N VAL A 138 -18.66 3.90 6.67
CA VAL A 138 -18.27 4.99 7.57
C VAL A 138 -19.39 6.03 7.61
N ASP A 139 -19.41 6.87 8.64
CA ASP A 139 -20.46 7.89 8.78
C ASP A 139 -20.10 9.23 8.12
N ALA A 140 -21.09 10.11 8.01
CA ALA A 140 -20.95 11.42 7.38
C ALA A 140 -20.01 12.37 8.14
N SER A 141 -19.91 12.23 9.47
CA SER A 141 -18.95 13.00 10.28
C SER A 141 -17.52 12.65 9.91
N PHE A 142 -17.21 11.36 9.80
CA PHE A 142 -15.89 10.89 9.39
C PHE A 142 -15.53 11.37 7.98
N VAL A 143 -16.48 11.32 7.04
CA VAL A 143 -16.27 11.85 5.67
C VAL A 143 -15.95 13.35 5.69
N LYS A 144 -16.60 14.12 6.57
CA LYS A 144 -16.29 15.54 6.74
C LYS A 144 -14.86 15.75 7.26
N GLU A 145 -14.45 14.97 8.26
CA GLU A 145 -13.07 15.01 8.78
C GLU A 145 -12.05 14.64 7.70
N LEU A 146 -12.34 13.64 6.85
CA LEU A 146 -11.46 13.29 5.73
C LEU A 146 -11.33 14.44 4.73
N ASN A 147 -12.43 15.13 4.39
CA ASN A 147 -12.36 16.30 3.52
C ASN A 147 -11.46 17.40 4.12
N GLU A 148 -11.60 17.69 5.41
CA GLU A 148 -10.78 18.69 6.10
C GLU A 148 -9.30 18.29 6.14
N ARG A 149 -9.01 17.02 6.44
CA ARG A 149 -7.64 16.52 6.64
C ARG A 149 -6.87 16.23 5.35
N PHE A 150 -7.56 15.94 4.25
CA PHE A 150 -6.95 15.47 3.00
C PHE A 150 -7.23 16.40 1.80
N THR A 151 -7.59 17.66 2.04
CA THR A 151 -7.80 18.66 0.96
C THR A 151 -6.57 18.84 0.06
N ASP A 152 -5.36 18.66 0.61
CA ASP A 152 -4.08 18.78 -0.10
C ASP A 152 -3.91 17.82 -1.28
N ILE A 153 -4.60 16.67 -1.24
CA ILE A 153 -4.55 15.65 -2.30
C ILE A 153 -5.77 15.65 -3.22
N LEU A 154 -6.67 16.62 -3.06
CA LEU A 154 -7.84 16.76 -3.92
C LEU A 154 -7.55 17.70 -5.09
N GLU A 155 -8.27 17.51 -6.19
CA GLU A 155 -8.36 18.51 -7.26
C GLU A 155 -8.97 19.81 -6.70
N PRO A 156 -8.69 20.99 -7.29
CA PRO A 156 -9.30 22.25 -6.86
C PRO A 156 -10.83 22.18 -6.88
N GLY A 157 -11.47 22.35 -5.71
CA GLY A 157 -12.92 22.20 -5.56
C GLY A 157 -13.42 20.74 -5.53
N GLY A 158 -12.50 19.77 -5.57
CA GLY A 158 -12.76 18.36 -5.38
C GLY A 158 -13.15 18.02 -3.95
N ARG A 159 -13.72 16.82 -3.76
CA ARG A 159 -14.21 16.37 -2.45
C ARG A 159 -14.10 14.86 -2.29
N ILE A 160 -14.31 14.41 -1.07
CA ILE A 160 -14.51 13.02 -0.67
C ILE A 160 -15.98 12.83 -0.29
N TYR A 161 -16.64 11.78 -0.77
CA TYR A 161 -18.05 11.52 -0.49
C TYR A 161 -18.39 10.02 -0.55
N LEU A 162 -19.47 9.65 0.14
CA LEU A 162 -20.02 8.29 0.07
C LEU A 162 -20.85 8.11 -1.20
N SER A 163 -20.80 6.91 -1.77
CA SER A 163 -21.60 6.52 -2.93
C SER A 163 -22.01 5.05 -2.82
N GLU A 164 -23.10 4.72 -3.48
CA GLU A 164 -23.39 3.35 -3.91
C GLU A 164 -22.42 2.94 -5.04
N ALA A 165 -22.51 1.69 -5.49
CA ALA A 165 -21.77 1.22 -6.66
C ALA A 165 -22.03 2.11 -7.88
N LEU A 166 -20.96 2.49 -8.58
CA LEU A 166 -21.07 3.27 -9.82
C LEU A 166 -21.59 2.38 -10.95
N SER A 167 -22.16 2.98 -11.99
CA SER A 167 -22.71 2.26 -13.15
C SER A 167 -21.70 1.31 -13.79
N GLU A 168 -20.44 1.72 -13.82
CA GLU A 168 -19.32 0.98 -14.38
C GLU A 168 -18.87 -0.21 -13.53
N GLU A 169 -19.44 -0.40 -12.32
CA GLU A 169 -19.13 -1.49 -11.38
C GLU A 169 -20.27 -2.50 -11.23
N ILE A 170 -21.43 -2.28 -11.85
CA ILE A 170 -22.65 -3.08 -11.59
C ILE A 170 -22.46 -4.56 -11.95
N ASP A 171 -21.63 -4.86 -12.95
CA ASP A 171 -21.35 -6.23 -13.39
C ASP A 171 -20.31 -6.94 -12.48
N GLU A 172 -19.70 -6.24 -11.52
CA GLU A 172 -18.75 -6.81 -10.56
C GLU A 172 -19.50 -7.40 -9.34
N ILE A 173 -20.18 -8.52 -9.55
CA ILE A 173 -21.05 -9.18 -8.58
C ILE A 173 -20.37 -9.40 -7.21
N ASP A 174 -19.08 -9.74 -7.22
CA ASP A 174 -18.33 -10.03 -5.99
C ASP A 174 -18.06 -8.80 -5.14
N THR A 175 -18.18 -7.58 -5.67
CA THR A 175 -17.83 -6.35 -4.94
C THR A 175 -18.93 -5.29 -4.95
N VAL A 176 -19.99 -5.44 -5.75
CA VAL A 176 -21.08 -4.46 -5.89
C VAL A 176 -21.76 -4.10 -4.56
N HIS A 177 -21.75 -5.02 -3.59
CA HIS A 177 -22.39 -4.87 -2.28
C HIS A 177 -21.57 -4.09 -1.24
N LEU A 178 -20.27 -3.86 -1.48
CA LEU A 178 -19.38 -3.15 -0.56
C LEU A 178 -19.78 -1.66 -0.37
N SER A 179 -19.26 -1.00 0.66
CA SER A 179 -19.42 0.46 0.80
C SER A 179 -18.40 1.20 -0.08
N ARG A 180 -18.71 2.40 -0.60
CA ARG A 180 -17.74 3.21 -1.35
C ARG A 180 -17.49 4.58 -0.75
N LEU A 181 -16.22 4.96 -0.79
CA LEU A 181 -15.76 6.34 -0.68
C LEU A 181 -15.19 6.74 -2.04
N VAL A 182 -15.75 7.80 -2.62
CA VAL A 182 -15.33 8.36 -3.90
C VAL A 182 -14.62 9.68 -3.66
N MET A 183 -13.50 9.90 -4.34
CA MET A 183 -12.72 11.12 -4.20
C MET A 183 -12.16 11.65 -5.51
N ASP A 184 -12.05 12.97 -5.56
CA ASP A 184 -11.38 13.74 -6.62
C ASP A 184 -9.86 13.79 -6.39
N PHE A 185 -9.19 12.64 -6.38
CA PHE A 185 -7.75 12.57 -6.13
C PHE A 185 -6.94 13.19 -7.27
N ASN A 186 -6.01 14.09 -6.94
CA ASN A 186 -5.20 14.84 -7.90
C ASN A 186 -3.99 14.07 -8.47
N LEU A 187 -3.79 12.81 -8.04
CA LEU A 187 -2.70 11.92 -8.48
C LEU A 187 -1.28 12.38 -8.12
N ARG A 188 -1.12 13.26 -7.12
CA ARG A 188 0.19 13.85 -6.79
C ARG A 188 0.90 13.20 -5.62
N ASP A 189 0.17 12.82 -4.58
CA ASP A 189 0.78 12.32 -3.34
C ASP A 189 0.15 11.01 -2.90
N PHE A 190 0.84 9.92 -3.23
CA PHE A 190 0.43 8.56 -2.89
C PHE A 190 0.74 8.19 -1.44
N GLY A 191 1.72 8.86 -0.81
CA GLY A 191 1.99 8.74 0.62
C GLY A 191 0.82 9.26 1.46
N ARG A 192 0.23 10.38 1.07
CA ARG A 192 -0.98 10.94 1.69
C ARG A 192 -2.22 10.11 1.40
N LEU A 193 -2.36 9.55 0.19
CA LEU A 193 -3.41 8.57 -0.10
C LEU A 193 -3.28 7.34 0.81
N ARG A 194 -2.06 6.84 1.05
CA ARG A 194 -1.80 5.75 1.99
C ARG A 194 -2.20 6.13 3.41
N SER A 195 -1.93 7.35 3.87
CA SER A 195 -2.43 7.84 5.18
C SER A 195 -3.95 7.93 5.24
N LEU A 196 -4.64 8.31 4.15
CA LEU A 196 -6.11 8.31 4.09
C LEU A 196 -6.65 6.89 4.30
N ILE A 197 -6.03 5.90 3.68
CA ILE A 197 -6.40 4.48 3.86
C ILE A 197 -6.15 4.03 5.31
N ASP A 198 -5.09 4.49 5.99
CA ASP A 198 -4.92 4.21 7.42
C ASP A 198 -6.08 4.73 8.27
N GLU A 199 -6.51 5.97 8.01
CA GLU A 199 -7.62 6.57 8.75
C GLU A 199 -8.92 5.81 8.52
N ILE A 200 -9.21 5.39 7.28
CA ILE A 200 -10.35 4.53 6.96
C ILE A 200 -10.33 3.27 7.81
N ASN A 201 -9.17 2.64 7.98
CA ASN A 201 -9.03 1.40 8.73
C ASN A 201 -9.06 1.58 10.25
N ARG A 202 -8.75 2.78 10.76
CA ARG A 202 -8.80 3.10 12.20
C ARG A 202 -10.19 3.43 12.71
N PHE A 203 -11.08 3.92 11.86
CA PHE A 203 -12.51 4.12 12.17
C PHE A 203 -13.16 2.82 12.68
#